data_AF-A0AAE2SHM5-F1
#
_entry.id   AF-A0AAE2SHM5-F1
#
_cell.length_a   1.000
_cell.length_b   1.000
_cell.length_c   1.000
_cell.angle_alpha   90.00
_cell.angle_beta   90.00
_cell.angle_gamma   90.00
#
_symmetry.space_group_name_H-M   'P 1'
#
loop_
_entity.id
_entity.type
_entity.pdbx_description
1 polymer ?
#
loop_
_entity_poly.entity_id
_entity_poly.type
_entity_poly.pdbx_seq_one_letter_code
_entity_poly.pdbx_strand_id
1 'polypeptide(L)'
;MLKYSTKTAPLKRAAIINAWQEFAAEESFAGMTLAEFEAATLPSVTVREEIGQGLVKIAGLRRQRDAHDSAMREQLSLVVNAVRGHPQYGEDCPLYKAIGYVPKSERASGLHRGDGGKPAGEPGDAAAGEAETNPDAA
;
A
#
# COMPACT_ATOMS: atom_id res chain seq x y z
N MET A 1 33.73 7.78 17.47
CA MET A 1 33.99 6.39 17.02
C MET A 1 32.79 5.89 16.22
N LEU A 2 32.89 5.76 14.90
CA LEU A 2 31.80 5.26 14.06
C LEU A 2 31.50 3.79 14.42
N LYS A 3 30.35 3.52 15.05
CA LYS A 3 29.88 2.16 15.32
C LYS A 3 29.80 1.40 13.99
N TYR A 4 30.38 0.20 13.90
CA TYR A 4 30.35 -0.60 12.68
C TYR A 4 28.92 -1.07 12.40
N SER A 5 28.21 -0.33 11.55
CA SER A 5 26.93 -0.74 10.99
C SER A 5 27.15 -1.19 9.55
N THR A 6 26.45 -2.24 9.13
CA THR A 6 26.43 -2.70 7.73
C THR A 6 26.10 -1.56 6.77
N LYS A 7 25.30 -0.57 7.19
CA LYS A 7 24.98 0.63 6.40
C LYS A 7 26.18 1.55 6.17
N THR A 8 27.10 1.62 7.12
CA THR A 8 28.27 2.53 7.10
C THR A 8 29.52 1.92 6.45
N ALA A 9 29.51 0.62 6.13
CA ALA A 9 30.67 -0.09 5.62
C ALA A 9 31.27 0.50 4.32
N PRO A 10 30.46 0.91 3.31
CA PRO A 10 31.01 1.51 2.08
C PRO A 10 31.70 2.86 2.33
N LEU A 11 31.12 3.68 3.21
CA LEU A 11 31.71 4.98 3.60
C LEU A 11 33.05 4.78 4.33
N LYS A 12 33.13 3.77 5.20
CA LYS A 12 34.39 3.41 5.86
C LYS A 12 35.41 2.87 4.87
N ARG A 13 35.01 2.03 3.91
CA ARG A 13 35.89 1.53 2.84
C ARG A 13 36.52 2.71 2.07
N ALA A 14 35.71 3.67 1.64
CA ALA A 14 36.20 4.85 0.92
C ALA A 14 37.15 5.69 1.79
N ALA A 15 36.83 5.89 3.07
CA ALA A 15 37.72 6.61 3.99
C ALA A 15 39.07 5.91 4.19
N ILE A 16 39.09 4.57 4.28
CA ILE A 16 40.32 3.78 4.39
C ILE A 16 41.15 3.88 3.11
N ILE A 17 40.52 3.72 1.94
CA ILE A 17 41.20 3.84 0.64
C ILE A 17 41.87 5.22 0.51
N ASN A 18 41.12 6.29 0.74
CA ASN A 18 41.64 7.65 0.60
C ASN A 18 42.79 7.94 1.58
N ALA A 19 42.65 7.51 2.84
CA ALA A 19 43.69 7.72 3.84
C ALA A 19 44.95 6.89 3.54
N TRP A 20 44.79 5.64 3.11
CA TRP A 20 45.90 4.78 2.74
C TRP A 20 46.62 5.34 1.51
N GLN A 21 45.87 5.75 0.49
CA GLN A 21 46.43 6.36 -0.72
C GLN A 21 47.23 7.65 -0.43
N GLU A 22 46.75 8.50 0.47
CA GLU A 22 47.41 9.78 0.80
C GLU A 22 48.66 9.59 1.67
N PHE A 23 48.59 8.72 2.68
CA PHE A 23 49.61 8.66 3.72
C PHE A 23 50.56 7.48 3.60
N ALA A 24 50.21 6.45 2.83
CA ALA A 24 50.88 5.14 2.90
C ALA A 24 50.73 4.30 1.61
N ALA A 25 50.71 4.93 0.43
CA ALA A 25 50.40 4.24 -0.84
C ALA A 25 51.28 3.01 -1.16
N GLU A 26 52.56 3.07 -0.77
CA GLU A 26 53.54 2.00 -1.01
C GLU A 26 53.57 0.95 0.11
N GLU A 27 52.93 1.24 1.25
CA GLU A 27 52.93 0.34 2.40
C GLU A 27 51.87 -0.75 2.28
N SER A 28 52.17 -1.88 2.92
CA SER A 28 51.26 -3.02 3.03
C SER A 28 50.72 -3.13 4.45
N PHE A 29 49.41 -3.21 4.61
CA PHE A 29 48.77 -3.45 5.90
C PHE A 29 48.09 -4.81 5.87
N ALA A 30 48.16 -5.56 6.98
CA ALA A 30 47.57 -6.91 7.06
C ALA A 30 48.02 -7.87 5.93
N GLY A 31 49.22 -7.67 5.39
CA GLY A 31 49.76 -8.47 4.29
C GLY A 31 49.10 -8.22 2.93
N MET A 32 48.36 -7.12 2.78
CA MET A 32 47.78 -6.69 1.50
C MET A 32 48.23 -5.28 1.15
N THR A 33 48.40 -5.05 -0.15
CA THR A 33 48.56 -3.72 -0.74
C THR A 33 47.21 -2.99 -0.82
N LEU A 34 47.24 -1.68 -1.08
CA LEU A 34 46.03 -0.90 -1.33
C LEU A 34 45.18 -1.50 -2.46
N ALA A 35 45.81 -1.91 -3.56
CA ALA A 35 45.12 -2.50 -4.71
C ALA A 35 44.43 -3.82 -4.36
N GLU A 36 45.08 -4.67 -3.57
CA GLU A 36 44.49 -5.94 -3.10
C GLU A 36 43.33 -5.71 -2.13
N PHE A 37 43.45 -4.72 -1.23
CA PHE A 37 42.35 -4.32 -0.35
C PHE A 37 41.13 -3.82 -1.14
N GLU A 38 41.36 -2.97 -2.14
CA GLU A 38 40.30 -2.47 -3.01
C GLU A 38 39.58 -3.60 -3.73
N ALA A 39 40.33 -4.53 -4.32
CA ALA A 39 39.79 -5.68 -5.02
C ALA A 39 39.03 -6.63 -4.08
N ALA A 40 39.57 -6.93 -2.89
CA ALA A 40 38.94 -7.82 -1.92
C ALA A 40 37.60 -7.26 -1.38
N THR A 41 37.47 -5.94 -1.30
CA THR A 41 36.29 -5.28 -0.75
C THR A 41 35.27 -4.84 -1.81
N LEU A 42 35.64 -4.86 -3.08
CA LEU A 42 34.78 -4.45 -4.21
C LEU A 42 33.49 -5.28 -4.33
N PRO A 43 33.48 -6.62 -4.21
CA PRO A 43 32.26 -7.42 -4.40
C PRO A 43 31.10 -6.99 -3.48
N SER A 44 31.41 -6.61 -2.23
CA SER A 44 30.37 -6.14 -1.31
C SER A 44 29.75 -4.81 -1.75
N VAL A 45 30.49 -3.96 -2.47
CA VAL A 45 29.97 -2.69 -2.99
C VAL A 45 29.09 -2.98 -4.21
N THR A 46 29.58 -3.80 -5.14
CA THR A 46 28.85 -4.20 -6.35
C THR A 46 27.48 -4.80 -6.04
N VAL A 47 27.40 -5.78 -5.13
CA VAL A 47 26.12 -6.41 -4.77
C VAL A 47 25.14 -5.40 -4.17
N ARG A 48 25.62 -4.38 -3.45
CA ARG A 48 24.74 -3.33 -2.90
C ARG A 48 24.20 -2.41 -3.98
N GLU A 49 25.00 -2.09 -4.97
CA GLU A 49 24.58 -1.32 -6.14
C GLU A 49 23.52 -2.09 -6.94
N GLU A 50 23.75 -3.39 -7.17
CA GLU A 50 22.78 -4.28 -7.81
C GLU A 50 21.45 -4.35 -7.04
N ILE A 51 21.50 -4.46 -5.71
CA ILE A 51 20.30 -4.38 -4.86
C ILE A 51 19.58 -3.04 -5.06
N GLY A 52 20.32 -1.93 -5.05
CA GLY A 52 19.76 -0.60 -5.29
C GLY A 52 19.04 -0.51 -6.63
N GLN A 53 19.68 -0.99 -7.70
CA GLN A 53 19.10 -1.05 -9.05
C GLN A 53 17.85 -1.96 -9.09
N GLY A 54 17.91 -3.12 -8.43
CA GLY A 54 16.79 -4.05 -8.32
C GLY A 54 15.57 -3.43 -7.64
N LEU A 55 15.78 -2.68 -6.56
CA LEU A 55 14.70 -1.98 -5.87
C LEU A 55 14.03 -0.90 -6.74
N VAL A 56 14.82 -0.15 -7.50
CA VAL A 56 14.29 0.83 -8.48
C VAL A 56 13.46 0.12 -9.55
N LYS A 57 13.96 -1.01 -10.07
CA LYS A 57 13.22 -1.81 -11.06
C LYS A 57 11.90 -2.34 -10.48
N ILE A 58 11.91 -2.87 -9.26
CA ILE A 58 10.70 -3.34 -8.57
C ILE A 58 9.69 -2.20 -8.40
N ALA A 59 10.15 -1.00 -8.02
CA ALA A 59 9.26 0.16 -7.89
C ALA A 59 8.60 0.53 -9.23
N GLY A 60 9.37 0.51 -10.33
CA GLY A 60 8.85 0.72 -11.68
C GLY A 60 7.80 -0.33 -12.09
N LEU A 61 8.10 -1.62 -11.86
CA LEU A 61 7.19 -2.72 -12.17
C LEU A 61 5.89 -2.66 -11.35
N ARG A 62 5.97 -2.27 -10.07
CA ARG A 62 4.76 -2.06 -9.24
C ARG A 62 3.86 -0.99 -9.84
N ARG A 63 4.43 0.15 -10.25
CA ARG A 63 3.66 1.23 -10.90
C ARG A 63 3.02 0.78 -12.21
N GLN A 64 3.74 0.01 -13.03
CA GLN A 64 3.20 -0.55 -14.27
C GLN A 64 2.04 -1.50 -13.99
N ARG A 65 2.22 -2.43 -13.04
CA ARG A 65 1.15 -3.33 -12.60
C ARG A 65 -0.06 -2.55 -12.13
N ASP A 66 0.11 -1.56 -11.27
CA ASP A 66 -1.02 -0.79 -10.72
C ASP A 66 -1.79 -0.04 -11.82
N ALA A 67 -1.09 0.48 -12.84
CA ALA A 67 -1.72 1.08 -14.02
C ALA A 67 -2.50 0.04 -14.86
N HIS A 68 -1.90 -1.13 -15.12
CA HIS A 68 -2.58 -2.21 -15.85
C HIS A 68 -3.79 -2.76 -15.08
N ASP A 69 -3.68 -2.92 -13.77
CA ASP A 69 -4.78 -3.36 -12.91
C ASP A 69 -5.92 -2.35 -12.90
N SER A 70 -5.63 -1.04 -12.95
CA SER A 70 -6.67 -0.01 -13.07
C SER A 70 -7.46 -0.18 -14.37
N ALA A 71 -6.76 -0.28 -15.51
CA ALA A 71 -7.40 -0.49 -16.80
C ALA A 71 -8.17 -1.82 -16.85
N MET A 72 -7.62 -2.88 -16.26
CA MET A 72 -8.29 -4.18 -16.17
C MET A 72 -9.59 -4.08 -15.37
N ARG A 73 -9.62 -3.38 -14.23
CA ARG A 73 -10.84 -3.20 -13.42
C ARG A 73 -11.94 -2.48 -14.18
N GLU A 74 -11.60 -1.51 -15.03
CA GLU A 74 -12.56 -0.84 -15.90
C GLU A 74 -13.19 -1.83 -16.89
N GLN A 75 -12.38 -2.66 -17.54
CA GLN A 75 -12.88 -3.69 -18.47
C GLN A 75 -13.76 -4.72 -17.76
N LEU A 76 -13.35 -5.19 -16.58
CA LEU A 76 -14.17 -6.09 -15.78
C LEU A 76 -15.52 -5.46 -15.43
N SER A 77 -15.54 -4.18 -15.07
CA SER A 77 -16.77 -3.44 -14.76
C SER A 77 -17.69 -3.32 -15.97
N LEU A 78 -17.14 -3.06 -17.17
CA LEU A 78 -17.90 -3.02 -18.42
C LEU A 78 -18.56 -4.37 -18.72
N VAL A 79 -17.83 -5.47 -18.59
CA VAL A 79 -18.36 -6.82 -18.82
C VAL A 79 -19.50 -7.12 -17.83
N VAL A 80 -19.31 -6.84 -16.55
CA VAL A 80 -20.36 -7.04 -15.54
C VAL A 80 -21.61 -6.23 -15.88
N ASN A 81 -21.45 -4.95 -16.26
CA ASN A 81 -22.58 -4.11 -16.67
C ASN A 81 -23.28 -4.63 -17.92
N ALA A 82 -22.53 -5.14 -18.90
CA ALA A 82 -23.10 -5.76 -20.09
C ALA A 82 -23.90 -7.02 -19.72
N VAL A 83 -23.41 -7.87 -18.81
CA VAL A 83 -24.15 -9.05 -18.32
C VAL A 83 -25.48 -8.63 -17.67
N ARG A 84 -25.48 -7.59 -16.82
CA ARG A 84 -26.71 -7.07 -16.20
C ARG A 84 -27.75 -6.61 -17.22
N GLY A 85 -27.30 -5.94 -18.29
CA GLY A 85 -28.16 -5.43 -19.36
C GLY A 85 -28.48 -6.46 -20.45
N HIS A 86 -27.91 -7.66 -20.41
CA HIS A 86 -28.06 -8.63 -21.48
C HIS A 86 -29.41 -9.38 -21.38
N PRO A 87 -30.23 -9.41 -22.45
CA PRO A 87 -31.57 -10.02 -22.40
C PRO A 87 -31.61 -11.48 -21.95
N GLN A 88 -30.57 -12.26 -22.27
CA GLN A 88 -30.49 -13.70 -21.95
C GLN A 88 -29.80 -14.03 -20.61
N TYR A 89 -28.92 -13.16 -20.11
CA TYR A 89 -28.09 -13.46 -18.94
C TYR A 89 -28.61 -12.67 -17.71
N GLY A 90 -28.57 -11.34 -17.74
CA GLY A 90 -29.14 -10.52 -16.66
C GLY A 90 -28.53 -10.77 -15.27
N GLU A 91 -29.17 -10.22 -14.23
CA GLU A 91 -28.68 -10.26 -12.85
C GLU A 91 -28.92 -11.58 -12.11
N ASP A 92 -29.76 -12.47 -12.64
CA ASP A 92 -30.10 -13.74 -11.98
C ASP A 92 -29.50 -14.97 -12.68
N CYS A 93 -28.65 -14.80 -13.70
CA CYS A 93 -28.02 -15.95 -14.37
C CYS A 93 -26.90 -16.62 -13.56
N PRO A 94 -26.62 -17.90 -13.84
CA PRO A 94 -25.48 -18.62 -13.27
C PRO A 94 -24.13 -17.93 -13.52
N LEU A 95 -23.95 -17.28 -14.68
CA LEU A 95 -22.72 -16.55 -15.01
C LEU A 95 -22.47 -15.41 -14.01
N TYR A 96 -23.50 -14.62 -13.70
CA TYR A 96 -23.41 -13.48 -12.77
C TYR A 96 -22.97 -13.92 -11.37
N LYS A 97 -23.48 -15.07 -10.91
CA LYS A 97 -23.07 -15.70 -9.65
C LYS A 97 -21.63 -16.24 -9.70
N ALA A 98 -21.27 -16.90 -10.80
CA ALA A 98 -19.95 -17.52 -10.97
C ALA A 98 -18.81 -16.48 -10.99
N ILE A 99 -19.06 -15.26 -11.48
CA ILE A 99 -18.11 -14.15 -11.45
C ILE A 99 -18.07 -13.40 -10.10
N GLY A 100 -18.76 -13.92 -9.08
CA GLY A 100 -18.65 -13.46 -7.69
C GLY A 100 -19.68 -12.40 -7.26
N TYR A 101 -20.67 -12.08 -8.09
CA TYR A 101 -21.75 -11.17 -7.71
C TYR A 101 -22.95 -11.92 -7.12
N VAL A 102 -23.74 -11.23 -6.28
CA VAL A 102 -24.96 -11.79 -5.69
C VAL A 102 -26.16 -11.56 -6.63
N PRO A 103 -26.82 -12.63 -7.10
CA PRO A 103 -28.04 -12.54 -7.90
C PRO A 103 -29.13 -11.69 -7.25
N LYS A 104 -29.95 -11.00 -8.05
CA LYS A 104 -31.02 -10.11 -7.53
C LYS A 104 -32.02 -10.87 -6.64
N SER A 105 -32.37 -12.08 -7.03
CA SER A 105 -33.24 -13.01 -6.29
C SER A 105 -32.68 -13.44 -4.93
N GLU A 106 -31.35 -13.44 -4.77
CA GLU A 106 -30.66 -13.84 -3.54
C GLU A 106 -30.31 -12.64 -2.64
N ARG A 107 -30.43 -11.40 -3.16
CA ARG A 107 -30.25 -10.19 -2.35
C ARG A 107 -31.42 -10.07 -1.38
N ALA A 108 -31.20 -10.43 -0.12
CA ALA A 108 -32.17 -10.17 0.93
C ALA A 108 -32.55 -8.68 0.92
N SER A 109 -33.84 -8.36 0.78
CA SER A 109 -34.33 -6.99 0.98
C SER A 109 -34.19 -6.65 2.47
N GLY A 110 -33.09 -6.04 2.86
CA GLY A 110 -32.80 -5.74 4.26
C GLY A 110 -33.70 -4.64 4.84
N LEU A 111 -34.15 -4.89 6.07
CA LEU A 111 -34.81 -4.03 7.08
C LEU A 111 -36.26 -3.57 6.81
N HIS A 112 -37.22 -4.44 7.15
CA HIS A 112 -38.55 -3.96 7.55
C HIS A 112 -38.46 -3.37 8.96
N ARG A 113 -38.56 -2.04 9.10
CA ARG A 113 -38.89 -1.41 10.38
C ARG A 113 -40.32 -1.85 10.71
N GLY A 114 -40.47 -2.89 11.52
CA GLY A 114 -41.77 -3.33 12.00
C GLY A 114 -42.40 -2.19 12.79
N ASP A 115 -43.59 -1.76 12.35
CA ASP A 115 -44.43 -0.81 13.07
C ASP A 115 -44.79 -1.40 14.43
N GLY A 116 -44.05 -1.00 15.47
CA GLY A 116 -44.38 -1.29 16.85
C GLY A 116 -45.63 -0.50 17.26
N GLY A 117 -46.82 -1.00 16.93
CA GLY A 117 -48.00 -0.76 17.76
C GLY A 117 -47.73 -1.30 19.18
N LYS A 118 -48.18 -0.71 20.29
CA LYS A 118 -49.48 -0.10 20.65
C LYS A 118 -49.39 0.28 22.18
N PRO A 119 -50.42 0.75 22.93
CA PRO A 119 -51.30 1.94 22.88
C PRO A 119 -51.23 2.87 24.15
N ALA A 120 -51.95 4.00 24.07
CA ALA A 120 -52.73 4.70 25.12
C ALA A 120 -52.20 4.86 26.56
N GLY A 121 -51.92 6.13 26.92
CA GLY A 121 -51.96 6.68 28.28
C GLY A 121 -52.21 8.19 28.19
N GLU A 122 -53.33 8.63 28.76
CA GLU A 122 -53.94 9.98 28.69
C GLU A 122 -53.21 11.07 29.54
N PRO A 123 -53.64 12.35 29.47
CA PRO A 123 -52.78 13.54 29.56
C PRO A 123 -52.64 14.11 30.98
N GLY A 124 -51.56 14.85 31.23
CA GLY A 124 -51.38 15.58 32.49
C GLY A 124 -50.12 16.44 32.54
N ASP A 125 -50.33 17.72 32.23
CA ASP A 125 -49.80 18.94 32.87
C ASP A 125 -48.30 19.08 33.24
N ALA A 126 -47.65 20.09 32.66
CA ALA A 126 -46.62 20.99 33.23
C ALA A 126 -45.85 21.65 32.05
N ALA A 127 -46.17 22.90 31.68
CA ALA A 127 -45.58 24.12 32.24
C ALA A 127 -44.12 24.37 31.77
N ALA A 128 -44.01 25.37 30.87
CA ALA A 128 -43.01 26.43 30.75
C ALA A 128 -41.53 26.20 31.14
N GLY A 129 -40.63 26.69 30.28
CA GLY A 129 -39.22 26.97 30.60
C GLY A 129 -38.32 26.59 29.44
N GLU A 130 -38.11 27.45 28.45
CA GLU A 130 -37.12 28.54 28.41
C GLU A 130 -36.06 28.21 27.36
N ALA A 131 -35.75 29.23 26.57
CA ALA A 131 -34.82 29.20 25.47
C ALA A 131 -33.38 29.20 25.99
N GLU A 132 -32.50 28.42 25.35
CA GLU A 132 -31.10 28.80 25.28
C GLU A 132 -30.54 28.46 23.90
N THR A 133 -30.57 29.48 23.06
CA THR A 133 -29.65 29.62 21.93
C THR A 133 -28.25 29.80 22.48
N ASN A 134 -27.29 28.98 22.08
CA ASN A 134 -25.92 29.47 22.01
C ASN A 134 -25.29 29.12 20.64
N PRO A 135 -25.01 30.15 19.82
CA PRO A 135 -24.21 30.05 18.62
C PRO A 135 -22.74 30.30 18.98
N ASP A 136 -21.86 29.31 18.84
CA ASP A 136 -20.44 29.62 18.62
C ASP A 136 -19.66 28.42 18.06
N ALA A 137 -19.41 28.44 16.75
CA ALA A 137 -18.38 27.67 16.07
C ALA A 137 -18.08 28.32 14.72
N ALA A 138 -17.37 29.46 14.76
CA ALA A 138 -16.54 29.96 13.66
C ALA A 138 -15.49 30.95 14.19
#